data_AF-A0A261GU53-F1
#
_entry.id   AF-A0A261GU53-F1
#
_cell.length_a   1.000
_cell.length_b   1.000
_cell.length_c   1.000
_cell.angle_alpha   90.00
_cell.angle_beta   90.00
_cell.angle_gamma   90.00
#
_symmetry.space_group_name_H-M   'P 1'
#
loop_
_entity.id
_entity.type
_entity.pdbx_description
1 polymer ?
#
loop_
_entity_poly.entity_id
_entity_poly.type
_entity_poly.pdbx_seq_one_letter_code
_entity_poly.pdbx_strand_id
1 'polypeptide(L)'
;MEVKGPKGIAGFILLVVIIALAYNQSQKRQEMKSWPSTEGTITYSYIDDWKRTDNTELNDIKIKKDVVEYALKVEYEFEVDGIGYTGHKLGVASNWTRSLKSVEAQLDMYPAGKQVTVYYDPDNPRDNALIR
;
A
#
# COMPACT_ATOMS: atom_id res chain seq x y z
N MET A 1 -20.90 -10.86 48.74
CA MET A 1 -21.45 -11.20 47.42
C MET A 1 -20.52 -10.61 46.38
N GLU A 2 -19.62 -11.41 45.81
CA GLU A 2 -18.71 -10.93 44.76
C GLU A 2 -19.09 -11.64 43.46
N VAL A 3 -19.74 -10.90 42.57
CA VAL A 3 -20.23 -11.42 41.29
C VAL A 3 -19.03 -11.50 40.36
N LYS A 4 -18.43 -12.69 40.22
CA LYS A 4 -17.46 -12.96 39.15
C LYS A 4 -18.18 -12.92 37.81
N GLY A 5 -18.16 -11.75 37.16
CA GLY A 5 -18.64 -11.58 35.79
C GLY A 5 -17.91 -12.51 34.80
N PRO A 6 -18.55 -12.89 33.69
CA PRO A 6 -18.06 -13.93 32.79
C PRO A 6 -16.82 -13.44 32.02
N LYS A 7 -15.64 -13.75 32.53
CA LYS A 7 -14.34 -13.46 31.89
C LYS A 7 -14.15 -14.16 30.53
N GLY A 8 -15.04 -15.09 30.16
CA GLY A 8 -14.97 -15.85 28.91
C GLY A 8 -15.63 -15.19 27.69
N ILE A 9 -16.64 -14.34 27.87
CA ILE A 9 -17.40 -13.76 26.74
C ILE A 9 -16.59 -12.68 26.04
N ALA A 10 -15.91 -11.82 26.82
CA ALA A 10 -15.05 -10.77 26.26
C ALA A 10 -13.86 -11.35 25.48
N GLY A 11 -13.25 -12.43 25.97
CA GLY A 11 -12.17 -13.13 25.28
C GLY A 11 -12.64 -13.79 23.97
N PHE A 12 -13.86 -14.34 23.94
CA PHE A 12 -14.44 -14.94 22.76
C PHE A 12 -14.81 -13.91 21.69
N ILE A 13 -15.40 -12.77 22.08
CA ILE A 13 -15.69 -11.66 21.16
C ILE A 13 -14.39 -11.12 20.55
N LEU A 14 -13.35 -10.93 21.37
CA LEU A 14 -12.05 -10.48 20.90
C LEU A 14 -11.44 -11.49 19.90
N LEU A 15 -11.53 -12.78 20.19
CA LEU A 15 -11.05 -13.85 19.30
C LEU A 15 -11.81 -13.85 17.96
N VAL A 16 -13.13 -13.72 17.98
CA VAL A 16 -13.97 -13.65 16.77
C VAL A 16 -13.64 -12.41 15.95
N VAL A 17 -13.41 -11.26 16.59
CA VAL A 17 -13.00 -10.02 15.90
C VAL A 17 -11.61 -10.19 15.27
N ILE A 18 -10.64 -10.78 15.99
CA ILE A 18 -9.30 -11.04 15.45
C ILE A 18 -9.37 -12.01 14.27
N ILE A 19 -10.18 -13.07 14.35
CA ILE A 19 -10.38 -14.03 13.26
C ILE A 19 -11.06 -13.36 12.07
N ALA A 20 -12.07 -12.51 12.28
CA ALA A 20 -12.74 -11.76 11.21
C ALA A 20 -11.80 -10.76 10.53
N LEU A 21 -11.00 -10.04 11.30
CA LEU A 21 -9.96 -9.15 10.77
C LEU A 21 -8.90 -9.93 9.99
N ALA A 22 -8.46 -11.08 10.50
CA ALA A 22 -7.49 -11.95 9.82
C ALA A 22 -8.06 -12.56 8.52
N TYR A 23 -9.34 -12.94 8.49
CA TYR A 23 -10.04 -13.42 7.30
C TYR A 23 -10.14 -12.31 6.23
N ASN A 24 -10.51 -11.10 6.62
CA ASN A 24 -10.50 -9.93 5.71
C ASN A 24 -9.09 -9.63 5.18
N GLN A 25 -8.06 -9.82 6.00
CA GLN A 25 -6.68 -9.57 5.58
C GLN A 25 -6.15 -10.63 4.62
N SER A 26 -6.57 -11.91 4.74
CA SER A 26 -6.09 -13.00 3.88
C SER A 26 -6.74 -13.01 2.49
N GLN A 27 -7.99 -12.55 2.37
CA GLN A 27 -8.70 -12.48 1.09
C GLN A 27 -8.15 -11.38 0.17
N LYS A 28 -7.77 -10.22 0.74
CA LYS A 28 -7.19 -9.09 0.00
C LYS A 28 -5.95 -9.40 -0.84
N ARG A 29 -5.18 -10.44 -0.49
CA ARG A 29 -3.98 -10.86 -1.26
C ARG A 29 -4.29 -11.77 -2.44
N GLN A 30 -5.42 -12.47 -2.43
CA GLN A 30 -5.83 -13.37 -3.53
C GLN A 30 -6.80 -12.67 -4.50
N GLU A 31 -7.54 -11.65 -4.05
CA GLU A 31 -8.60 -10.96 -4.79
C GLU A 31 -8.14 -9.89 -5.79
N MET A 32 -6.86 -9.45 -5.78
CA MET A 32 -6.35 -8.51 -6.79
C MET A 32 -6.50 -9.04 -8.23
N LYS A 33 -6.57 -10.36 -8.43
CA LYS A 33 -6.81 -10.94 -9.75
C LYS A 33 -8.21 -10.60 -10.30
N SER A 34 -9.18 -10.40 -9.42
CA SER A 34 -10.60 -10.21 -9.76
C SER A 34 -11.12 -8.79 -9.53
N TRP A 35 -10.28 -7.87 -9.04
CA TRP A 35 -10.70 -6.47 -8.88
C TRP A 35 -11.16 -5.88 -10.22
N PRO A 36 -12.36 -5.26 -10.26
CA PRO A 36 -12.78 -4.46 -11.39
C PRO A 36 -11.82 -3.28 -11.59
N SER A 37 -11.89 -2.70 -12.79
CA SER A 37 -11.09 -1.55 -13.16
C SER A 37 -11.95 -0.42 -13.69
N THR A 38 -11.49 0.80 -13.49
CA THR A 38 -12.06 2.03 -14.07
C THR A 38 -10.93 2.90 -14.62
N GLU A 39 -11.28 3.88 -15.45
CA GLU A 39 -10.33 4.90 -15.90
C GLU A 39 -10.15 5.96 -14.81
N GLY A 40 -8.91 6.40 -14.62
CA GLY A 40 -8.53 7.48 -13.73
C GLY A 40 -7.47 8.37 -14.37
N THR A 41 -7.15 9.48 -13.70
CA THR A 41 -6.15 10.43 -14.17
C THR A 41 -5.16 10.73 -13.05
N ILE A 42 -3.87 10.68 -13.37
CA ILE A 42 -2.82 11.07 -12.44
C ILE A 42 -2.88 12.59 -12.23
N THR A 43 -3.06 13.03 -10.99
CA THR A 43 -3.07 14.45 -10.61
C THR A 43 -1.67 14.92 -10.19
N TYR A 44 -0.92 14.07 -9.49
CA TYR A 44 0.46 14.36 -9.08
C TYR A 44 1.37 13.15 -9.26
N SER A 45 2.64 13.41 -9.58
CA SER A 45 3.66 12.38 -9.69
C SER A 45 5.03 12.96 -9.36
N TYR A 46 5.73 12.39 -8.37
CA TYR A 46 7.03 12.87 -7.93
C TYR A 46 7.88 11.75 -7.30
N ILE A 47 9.19 12.00 -7.19
CA ILE A 47 10.13 11.09 -6.53
C ILE A 47 10.30 11.53 -5.08
N ASP A 48 10.08 10.60 -4.16
CA ASP A 48 10.37 10.75 -2.74
C ASP A 48 11.70 10.07 -2.42
N ASP A 49 12.49 10.66 -1.53
CA ASP A 49 13.76 10.09 -1.08
C ASP A 49 13.80 9.92 0.44
N TRP A 50 14.43 8.83 0.87
CA TRP A 50 14.59 8.49 2.28
C TRP A 50 16.03 8.09 2.55
N LYS A 51 16.65 8.77 3.53
CA LYS A 51 18.03 8.47 3.96
C LYS A 51 18.01 7.59 5.20
N ARG A 52 18.76 6.49 5.16
CA ARG A 52 18.92 5.57 6.28
C ARG A 52 20.40 5.22 6.44
N THR A 53 20.85 5.13 7.69
CA THR A 53 22.15 4.54 8.02
C THR A 53 21.97 3.05 8.25
N ASP A 54 22.60 2.24 7.42
CA ASP A 54 22.71 0.80 7.59
C ASP A 54 23.97 0.49 8.40
N ASN A 55 23.82 -0.37 9.41
CA ASN A 55 24.93 -0.93 10.16
C ASN A 55 25.13 -2.37 9.68
N THR A 56 26.27 -2.64 9.05
CA THR A 56 26.64 -3.98 8.60
C THR A 56 27.88 -4.43 9.35
N GLU A 57 27.89 -5.67 9.80
CA GLU A 57 29.06 -6.29 10.44
C GLU A 57 29.72 -7.25 9.45
N LEU A 58 31.01 -7.06 9.20
CA LEU A 58 31.81 -7.94 8.35
C LEU A 58 33.15 -8.21 9.06
N ASN A 59 33.43 -9.47 9.40
CA ASN A 59 34.63 -9.88 10.13
C ASN A 59 34.88 -9.07 11.43
N ASP A 60 33.86 -8.96 12.29
CA ASP A 60 33.88 -8.20 13.56
C ASP A 60 34.14 -6.68 13.41
N ILE A 61 34.11 -6.17 12.18
CA ILE A 61 34.21 -4.74 11.88
C ILE A 61 32.81 -4.19 11.62
N LYS A 62 32.39 -3.22 12.45
CA LYS A 62 31.14 -2.47 12.26
C LYS A 62 31.32 -1.41 11.19
N ILE A 63 30.66 -1.60 10.06
CA ILE A 63 30.64 -0.66 8.95
C ILE A 63 29.32 0.12 9.01
N LYS A 64 29.43 1.44 9.08
CA LYS A 64 28.28 2.34 8.90
C LYS A 64 28.23 2.77 7.45
N LYS A 65 27.08 2.61 6.81
CA LYS A 65 26.86 3.06 5.44
C LYS A 65 25.59 3.88 5.38
N ASP A 66 25.70 5.12 4.92
CA ASP A 66 24.53 5.90 4.56
C ASP A 66 24.00 5.42 3.21
N VAL A 67 22.71 5.17 3.18
CA VAL A 67 21.96 4.64 2.05
C VAL A 67 20.81 5.59 1.77
N VAL A 68 20.60 5.89 0.49
CA VAL A 68 19.42 6.60 0.02
C VAL A 68 18.52 5.60 -0.71
N GLU A 69 17.24 5.62 -0.37
CA GLU A 69 16.18 4.90 -1.06
C GLU A 69 15.25 5.90 -1.72
N TYR A 70 14.73 5.54 -2.87
CA TYR A 70 13.85 6.36 -3.69
C TYR A 70 12.55 5.62 -3.92
N ALA A 71 11.43 6.34 -3.98
CA ALA A 71 10.14 5.77 -4.35
C ALA A 71 9.37 6.74 -5.25
N LEU A 72 8.69 6.18 -6.27
CA LEU A 72 7.70 6.94 -7.03
C LEU A 72 6.46 7.13 -6.15
N LYS A 73 6.03 8.39 -6.01
CA LYS A 73 4.75 8.78 -5.44
C LYS A 73 3.85 9.27 -6.55
N VAL A 74 2.65 8.71 -6.62
CA VAL A 74 1.60 9.15 -7.52
C VAL A 74 0.37 9.49 -6.72
N GLU A 75 -0.41 10.44 -7.23
CA GLU A 75 -1.78 10.69 -6.83
C GLU A 75 -2.63 10.64 -8.09
N TYR A 76 -3.79 10.01 -8.00
CA TYR A 76 -4.71 9.90 -9.11
C TYR A 76 -6.15 9.98 -8.63
N GLU A 77 -7.01 10.47 -9.50
CA GLU A 77 -8.44 10.56 -9.28
C GLU A 77 -9.17 9.61 -10.23
N PHE A 78 -10.25 9.01 -9.74
CA PHE A 78 -11.10 8.10 -10.51
C PHE A 78 -12.52 8.12 -9.95
N GLU A 79 -13.47 7.62 -10.75
CA GLU A 79 -14.88 7.57 -10.37
C GLU A 79 -15.41 6.13 -10.38
N VAL A 80 -16.25 5.82 -9.38
CA VAL A 80 -17.04 4.59 -9.29
C VAL A 80 -18.48 4.99 -8.99
N ASP A 81 -19.41 4.62 -9.86
CA ASP A 81 -20.84 4.96 -9.75
C ASP A 81 -21.13 6.46 -9.55
N GLY A 82 -20.35 7.33 -10.19
CA GLY A 82 -20.47 8.79 -10.08
C GLY A 82 -19.93 9.39 -8.78
N ILE A 83 -19.26 8.58 -7.94
CA ILE A 83 -18.56 9.02 -6.74
C ILE A 83 -17.07 9.09 -7.03
N GLY A 84 -16.47 10.26 -6.80
CA GLY A 84 -15.03 10.49 -6.97
C GLY A 84 -14.20 9.94 -5.82
N TYR A 85 -13.04 9.37 -6.16
CA TYR A 85 -12.06 8.82 -5.24
C TYR A 85 -10.66 9.27 -5.63
N THR A 86 -9.79 9.39 -4.63
CA THR A 86 -8.37 9.65 -4.80
C THR A 86 -7.58 8.43 -4.34
N GLY A 87 -6.55 8.05 -5.11
CA GLY A 87 -5.64 6.98 -4.78
C GLY A 87 -4.19 7.45 -4.82
N HIS A 88 -3.33 6.73 -4.08
CA HIS A 88 -1.91 7.06 -3.95
C HIS A 88 -0.98 5.85 -4.15
N LYS A 89 -1.54 4.70 -4.51
CA LYS A 89 -0.80 3.43 -4.56
C LYS A 89 -0.46 3.11 -6.01
N LEU A 90 0.83 2.94 -6.29
CA LEU A 90 1.23 2.34 -7.55
C LEU A 90 0.77 0.88 -7.60
N GLY A 91 1.09 0.10 -6.57
CA GLY A 91 0.72 -1.31 -6.37
C GLY A 91 0.54 -1.66 -4.88
N VAL A 92 0.41 -2.95 -4.56
CA VAL A 92 0.20 -3.43 -3.18
C VAL A 92 1.50 -3.60 -2.38
N ALA A 93 2.65 -3.69 -3.07
CA ALA A 93 3.95 -3.77 -2.44
C ALA A 93 4.56 -2.38 -2.15
N SER A 94 5.59 -2.37 -1.30
CA SER A 94 6.41 -1.17 -1.08
C SER A 94 7.36 -0.96 -2.27
N ASN A 95 7.49 0.29 -2.73
CA ASN A 95 8.18 0.63 -3.99
C ASN A 95 9.56 1.26 -3.79
N TRP A 96 10.13 1.17 -2.58
CA TRP A 96 11.44 1.78 -2.29
C TRP A 96 12.57 0.99 -2.97
N THR A 97 13.48 1.71 -3.63
CA THR A 97 14.64 1.14 -4.30
C THR A 97 15.86 2.04 -4.15
N ARG A 98 17.06 1.45 -4.20
CA ARG A 98 18.33 2.20 -4.17
C ARG A 98 18.73 2.75 -5.54
N SER A 99 17.92 2.54 -6.57
CA SER A 99 18.20 2.99 -7.94
C SER A 99 17.32 4.18 -8.33
N LEU A 100 17.90 5.38 -8.29
CA LEU A 100 17.22 6.60 -8.75
C LEU A 100 16.75 6.47 -10.20
N LYS A 101 17.62 5.96 -11.09
CA LYS A 101 17.31 5.74 -12.51
C LYS A 101 16.09 4.84 -12.71
N SER A 102 15.90 3.83 -11.87
CA SER A 102 14.73 2.95 -11.93
C SER A 102 13.44 3.71 -11.60
N VAL A 103 13.50 4.66 -10.67
CA VAL A 103 12.33 5.45 -10.27
C VAL A 103 12.05 6.56 -11.27
N GLU A 104 13.07 7.19 -11.84
CA GLU A 104 12.93 8.16 -12.95
C GLU A 104 12.22 7.52 -14.15
N ALA A 105 12.62 6.31 -14.53
CA ALA A 105 11.94 5.58 -15.61
C ALA A 105 10.46 5.28 -15.27
N GLN A 106 10.13 5.04 -13.99
CA GLN A 106 8.73 4.90 -13.57
C GLN A 106 8.00 6.25 -13.62
N LEU A 107 8.63 7.34 -13.20
CA LEU A 107 8.05 8.68 -13.27
C LEU A 107 7.64 9.03 -14.71
N ASP A 108 8.50 8.74 -15.68
CA ASP A 108 8.23 8.93 -17.11
C ASP A 108 7.05 8.10 -17.62
N MET A 109 6.80 6.94 -17.01
CA MET A 109 5.64 6.11 -17.30
C MET A 109 4.35 6.58 -16.62
N TYR A 110 4.44 7.36 -15.54
CA TYR A 110 3.29 7.83 -14.76
C TYR A 110 3.31 9.35 -14.55
N PRO A 111 3.38 10.19 -15.60
CA PRO A 111 3.37 11.64 -15.47
C PRO A 111 1.97 12.16 -15.09
N ALA A 112 1.92 13.34 -14.47
CA ALA A 112 0.67 14.04 -14.21
C ALA A 112 -0.10 14.31 -15.53
N GLY A 113 -1.42 14.21 -15.47
CA GLY A 113 -2.34 14.32 -16.60
C GLY A 113 -2.50 13.03 -17.43
N LYS A 114 -1.74 11.97 -17.14
CA LYS A 114 -1.87 10.69 -17.86
C LYS A 114 -3.11 9.93 -17.40
N GLN A 115 -3.86 9.38 -18.37
CA GLN A 115 -4.91 8.40 -18.10
C GLN A 115 -4.31 7.05 -17.70
N VAL A 116 -4.89 6.46 -16.66
CA VAL A 116 -4.45 5.20 -16.07
C VAL A 116 -5.64 4.33 -15.73
N THR A 117 -5.46 3.02 -15.88
CA THR A 117 -6.41 2.04 -15.38
C THR A 117 -6.21 1.88 -13.87
N VAL A 118 -7.26 2.16 -13.10
CA VAL A 118 -7.30 2.00 -11.65
C VAL A 118 -8.05 0.72 -11.33
N TYR A 119 -7.40 -0.21 -10.63
CA TYR A 119 -8.04 -1.38 -10.05
C TYR A 119 -8.49 -1.05 -8.64
N TYR A 120 -9.70 -1.46 -8.26
CA TYR A 120 -10.26 -1.17 -6.94
C TYR A 120 -11.02 -2.36 -6.37
N ASP A 121 -11.10 -2.42 -5.05
CA ASP A 121 -11.96 -3.36 -4.33
C ASP A 121 -13.44 -2.90 -4.47
N PRO A 122 -14.34 -3.71 -5.06
CA PRO A 122 -15.73 -3.30 -5.27
C PRO A 122 -16.50 -3.08 -3.97
N ASP A 123 -16.12 -3.76 -2.88
CA ASP A 123 -16.74 -3.58 -1.57
C ASP A 123 -16.16 -2.36 -0.84
N ASN A 124 -14.97 -1.89 -1.27
CA ASN A 124 -14.32 -0.70 -0.73
C ASN A 124 -13.40 0.00 -1.75
N PRO A 125 -13.94 0.91 -2.59
CA PRO A 125 -13.17 1.57 -3.65
C PRO A 125 -11.95 2.38 -3.18
N ARG A 126 -11.86 2.70 -1.87
CA ARG A 126 -10.66 3.31 -1.28
C ARG A 126 -9.44 2.37 -1.26
N ASP A 127 -9.64 1.07 -1.40
CA ASP A 127 -8.54 0.13 -1.65
C ASP A 127 -8.37 -0.01 -3.16
N ASN A 128 -7.33 0.60 -3.69
CA ASN A 128 -7.09 0.69 -5.12
C ASN A 128 -5.59 0.69 -5.43
N ALA A 129 -5.25 0.41 -6.69
CA ALA A 129 -3.89 0.41 -7.21
C ALA A 129 -3.87 0.59 -8.73
N LEU A 130 -2.77 1.11 -9.28
CA LEU A 130 -2.55 1.21 -10.73
C LEU A 130 -1.98 -0.07 -11.34
N ILE A 131 -1.31 -0.89 -10.53
CA ILE A 131 -0.73 -2.19 -10.93
C ILE A 131 -1.22 -3.29 -9.98
N ARG A 132 -1.41 -4.49 -10.54
CA ARG A 132 -1.72 -5.72 -9.82
C ARG A 132 -0.48 -6.33 -9.16
#